data_AF-A0A095Z703-F1
#
_entry.id   AF-A0A095Z703-F1
#
_cell.length_a   1.000
_cell.length_b   1.000
_cell.length_c   1.000
_cell.angle_alpha   90.00
_cell.angle_beta   90.00
_cell.angle_gamma   90.00
#
_symmetry.space_group_name_H-M   'P 1'
#
loop_
_entity.id
_entity.type
_entity.pdbx_description
1 polymer ?
#
loop_
_entity_poly.entity_id
_entity_poly.type
_entity_poly.pdbx_seq_one_letter_code
_entity_poly.pdbx_strand_id
1 'polypeptide(L)'
;MLKSIFIWAIFSLVVIIAKILAIILAPLGCLSTKKVGGRHYAHWWFKWAVTHDAPLDAGYIDGYFTYPRNRFERYWAMVRWVWRNPAYQIAHWVGYDQTGMIVKKHQDQGHLWDTGIPNFSFWTAVNSKGLIGFMLQWQFYFYKNRCLEVYLGWKLHRKDPDLRRMLVTRVTPFKKYP
;
A
#
# COMPACT_ATOMS: atom_id res chain seq x y z
N MET A 1 -5.56 -9.33 -21.60
CA MET A 1 -5.60 -8.07 -20.81
C MET A 1 -6.92 -7.91 -20.06
N LEU A 2 -8.08 -8.06 -20.73
CA LEU A 2 -9.41 -7.90 -20.11
C LEU A 2 -9.63 -8.74 -18.83
N LYS A 3 -9.26 -10.03 -18.86
CA LYS A 3 -9.33 -10.91 -17.68
C LYS A 3 -8.52 -10.38 -16.49
N SER A 4 -7.36 -9.78 -16.75
CA SER A 4 -6.50 -9.19 -15.70
C SER A 4 -7.13 -7.95 -15.08
N ILE A 5 -7.70 -7.06 -15.91
CA ILE A 5 -8.42 -5.87 -15.45
C ILE A 5 -9.64 -6.27 -14.62
N PHE A 6 -10.39 -7.29 -15.04
CA PHE A 6 -11.54 -7.78 -14.29
C PHE A 6 -11.15 -8.35 -12.92
N ILE A 7 -10.12 -9.20 -12.87
CA ILE A 7 -9.59 -9.73 -11.60
C ILE A 7 -9.10 -8.59 -10.70
N TRP A 8 -8.37 -7.62 -11.28
CA TRP A 8 -7.92 -6.43 -10.57
C TRP A 8 -9.08 -5.64 -9.98
N ALA A 9 -10.18 -5.46 -10.72
CA ALA A 9 -11.35 -4.72 -10.25
C ALA A 9 -11.99 -5.41 -9.03
N ILE A 10 -12.17 -6.74 -9.09
CA ILE A 10 -12.70 -7.53 -7.97
C ILE A 10 -11.77 -7.40 -6.75
N PHE A 11 -10.47 -7.63 -6.92
CA PHE A 11 -9.51 -7.52 -5.83
C PHE A 11 -9.41 -6.10 -5.28
N SER A 12 -9.57 -5.08 -6.12
CA SER A 12 -9.61 -3.69 -5.71
C SER A 12 -10.81 -3.40 -4.81
N LEU A 13 -11.99 -3.90 -5.16
CA LEU A 13 -13.19 -3.76 -4.31
C LEU A 13 -12.97 -4.43 -2.95
N VAL A 14 -12.44 -5.66 -2.93
CA VAL A 14 -12.10 -6.36 -1.68
C VAL A 14 -11.12 -5.56 -0.84
N VAL A 15 -10.06 -5.02 -1.43
CA VAL A 15 -9.06 -4.21 -0.73
C VAL A 15 -9.64 -2.88 -0.25
N ILE A 16 -10.52 -2.23 -1.00
CA ILE A 16 -11.18 -0.99 -0.56
C ILE A 16 -12.06 -1.26 0.66
N ILE A 17 -12.89 -2.30 0.62
CA ILE A 17 -13.74 -2.70 1.75
C ILE A 17 -12.87 -3.01 2.97
N ALA A 18 -11.82 -3.81 2.77
CA ALA A 18 -10.88 -4.14 3.82
C ALA A 18 -10.19 -2.89 4.40
N LYS A 19 -9.80 -1.91 3.57
CA LYS A 19 -9.19 -0.67 4.04
C LYS A 19 -10.14 0.12 4.95
N ILE A 20 -11.40 0.24 4.55
CA ILE A 20 -12.43 0.92 5.34
C ILE A 20 -12.59 0.20 6.70
N LEU A 21 -12.73 -1.13 6.68
CA LEU A 21 -12.83 -1.94 7.89
C LEU A 21 -11.58 -1.81 8.77
N ALA A 22 -10.38 -1.82 8.17
CA ALA A 22 -9.13 -1.67 8.90
C ALA A 22 -9.04 -0.32 9.60
N ILE A 23 -9.50 0.77 8.96
CA ILE A 23 -9.53 2.11 9.56
C ILE A 23 -10.48 2.16 10.75
N ILE A 24 -11.70 1.63 10.59
CA ILE A 24 -12.74 1.60 11.63
C ILE A 24 -12.30 0.73 12.82
N LEU A 25 -11.71 -0.43 12.55
CA LEU A 25 -11.32 -1.41 13.57
C LEU A 25 -9.94 -1.13 14.18
N ALA A 26 -9.13 -0.23 13.61
CA ALA A 26 -7.78 0.05 14.10
C ALA A 26 -7.70 0.41 15.59
N PRO A 27 -8.58 1.26 16.16
CA PRO A 27 -8.60 1.52 17.59
C PRO A 27 -8.73 0.23 18.42
N LEU A 28 -9.70 -0.63 18.09
CA LEU A 28 -9.93 -1.90 18.78
C LEU A 28 -8.78 -2.89 18.56
N GLY A 29 -8.31 -3.02 17.31
CA GLY A 29 -7.19 -3.91 16.96
C GLY A 29 -5.90 -3.57 17.67
N CYS A 30 -5.63 -2.27 17.89
CA CYS A 30 -4.45 -1.79 18.61
C CYS A 30 -4.56 -1.92 20.14
N LEU A 31 -5.73 -2.25 20.70
CA LEU A 31 -5.83 -2.66 22.10
C LEU A 31 -5.37 -4.11 22.28
N SER A 32 -5.63 -4.97 21.29
CA SER A 32 -5.23 -6.38 21.30
C SER A 32 -3.84 -6.59 20.69
N THR A 33 -2.80 -5.91 21.19
CA THR A 33 -1.43 -6.15 20.69
C THR A 33 -0.69 -7.24 21.47
N LYS A 34 0.16 -7.98 20.77
CA LYS A 34 1.12 -8.92 21.37
C LYS A 34 2.50 -8.28 21.40
N LYS A 35 3.12 -8.22 22.58
CA LYS A 35 4.50 -7.75 22.72
C LYS A 35 5.48 -8.89 22.47
N VAL A 36 6.40 -8.73 21.52
CA VAL A 36 7.46 -9.71 21.21
C VAL A 36 8.76 -8.95 21.01
N GLY A 37 9.82 -9.31 21.75
CA GLY A 37 11.13 -8.65 21.61
C GLY A 37 11.09 -7.13 21.81
N GLY A 38 10.20 -6.63 22.67
CA GLY A 38 10.03 -5.18 22.89
C GLY A 38 9.15 -4.46 21.87
N ARG A 39 8.72 -5.12 20.79
CA ARG A 39 7.87 -4.56 19.73
C ARG A 39 6.40 -4.95 19.89
N HIS A 40 5.51 -4.13 19.36
CA HIS A 40 4.07 -4.40 19.35
C HIS A 40 3.63 -4.98 18.01
N TYR A 41 3.05 -6.18 18.02
CA TYR A 41 2.48 -6.83 16.85
C TYR A 41 0.97 -6.97 16.99
N ALA A 42 0.26 -6.94 15.87
CA ALA A 42 -1.17 -7.21 15.84
C ALA A 42 -1.45 -8.66 16.29
N HIS A 43 -2.53 -8.84 17.05
CA HIS A 43 -3.05 -10.17 17.33
C HIS A 43 -3.62 -10.82 16.05
N TRP A 44 -3.72 -12.15 16.04
CA TRP A 44 -3.98 -12.93 14.81
C TRP A 44 -5.23 -12.47 14.04
N TRP A 45 -6.30 -12.11 14.75
CA TRP A 45 -7.56 -11.69 14.15
C TRP A 45 -7.48 -10.33 13.44
N PHE A 46 -6.46 -9.50 13.75
CA PHE A 46 -6.24 -8.18 13.16
C PHE A 46 -5.03 -8.13 12.22
N LYS A 47 -4.32 -9.25 12.03
CA LYS A 47 -3.12 -9.30 11.15
C LYS A 47 -3.40 -8.88 9.71
N TRP A 48 -4.59 -9.15 9.20
CA TRP A 48 -4.99 -8.79 7.84
C TRP A 48 -5.01 -7.26 7.60
N ALA A 49 -5.17 -6.46 8.67
CA ALA A 49 -5.31 -5.01 8.59
C ALA A 49 -3.95 -4.28 8.57
N VAL A 50 -2.87 -4.95 8.97
CA VAL A 50 -1.56 -4.34 9.24
C VAL A 50 -0.52 -4.72 8.19
N THR A 51 0.66 -4.14 8.32
CA THR A 51 1.85 -4.47 7.52
C THR A 51 2.33 -5.89 7.83
N HIS A 52 2.71 -6.66 6.80
CA HIS A 52 3.27 -8.00 6.95
C HIS A 52 4.75 -7.98 7.35
N ASP A 53 5.41 -6.87 7.02
CA ASP A 53 6.86 -6.63 7.08
C ASP A 53 7.29 -5.76 8.26
N ALA A 54 6.34 -5.21 9.03
CA ALA A 54 6.65 -4.26 10.11
C ALA A 54 5.71 -4.38 11.32
N PRO A 55 6.21 -4.13 12.55
CA PRO A 55 5.38 -4.07 13.75
C PRO A 55 4.47 -2.82 13.77
N LEU A 56 3.49 -2.80 14.66
CA LEU A 56 2.53 -1.69 14.81
C LEU A 56 3.17 -0.38 15.28
N ASP A 57 4.32 -0.46 15.94
CA ASP A 57 5.07 0.70 16.40
C ASP A 57 6.03 1.28 15.35
N ALA A 58 6.12 0.68 14.16
CA ALA A 58 7.06 1.09 13.10
C ALA A 58 6.95 2.57 12.73
N GLY A 59 5.76 3.17 12.81
CA GLY A 59 5.56 4.57 12.44
C GLY A 59 6.46 5.57 13.15
N TYR A 60 6.73 5.41 14.45
CA TYR A 60 7.66 6.30 15.16
C TYR A 60 9.10 5.80 15.17
N ILE A 61 9.33 4.52 14.85
CA ILE A 61 10.67 3.93 14.72
C ILE A 61 11.31 4.39 13.40
N ASP A 62 10.51 4.40 12.34
CA ASP A 62 10.94 4.76 10.98
C ASP A 62 10.87 6.27 10.73
N GLY A 63 10.62 7.07 11.78
CA GLY A 63 10.62 8.53 11.71
C GLY A 63 9.38 9.16 11.06
N TYR A 64 8.30 8.41 10.80
CA TYR A 64 7.04 9.00 10.28
C TYR A 64 6.28 9.80 11.35
N PHE A 65 6.43 9.43 12.62
CA PHE A 65 5.80 10.09 13.76
C PHE A 65 6.82 10.38 14.86
N THR A 66 6.56 11.40 15.68
CA THR A 66 7.33 11.67 16.90
C THR A 66 7.30 10.46 17.84
N TYR A 67 8.43 10.20 18.51
CA TYR A 67 8.53 9.14 19.51
C TYR A 67 7.53 9.36 20.66
N PRO A 68 6.72 8.34 21.04
CA PRO A 68 5.68 8.51 22.05
C PRO A 68 6.26 8.60 23.46
N ARG A 69 5.80 9.58 24.24
CA ARG A 69 6.24 9.84 25.62
C ARG A 69 5.51 9.00 26.66
N ASN A 70 4.30 8.54 26.34
CA ASN A 70 3.46 7.77 27.24
C ASN A 70 2.68 6.66 26.49
N ARG A 71 1.97 5.82 27.24
CA ARG A 71 1.22 4.68 26.69
C ARG A 71 0.09 5.10 25.75
N PHE A 72 -0.56 6.24 26.03
CA PHE A 72 -1.66 6.76 25.22
C PHE A 72 -1.16 7.28 23.87
N GLU A 73 -0.06 8.04 23.85
CA GLU A 73 0.60 8.47 22.62
C GLU A 73 1.08 7.29 21.78
N ARG A 74 1.61 6.24 22.44
CA ARG A 74 2.03 4.99 21.75
C ARG A 74 0.84 4.28 21.11
N TYR A 75 -0.26 4.14 21.84
CA TYR A 75 -1.49 3.57 21.32
C TYR A 75 -1.96 4.30 20.06
N TRP A 76 -2.07 5.63 20.11
CA TRP A 76 -2.47 6.41 18.94
C TRP A 76 -1.43 6.43 17.83
N ALA A 77 -0.14 6.28 18.13
CA ALA A 77 0.88 6.09 17.10
C ALA A 77 0.67 4.76 16.34
N MET A 78 0.32 3.67 17.05
CA MET A 78 -0.03 2.39 16.41
C MET A 78 -1.29 2.50 15.57
N VAL A 79 -2.35 3.14 16.08
CA VAL A 79 -3.59 3.36 15.31
C VAL A 79 -3.30 4.17 14.03
N ARG A 80 -2.54 5.26 14.14
CA ARG A 80 -2.12 6.07 12.98
C ARG A 80 -1.26 5.28 12.00
N TRP A 81 -0.45 4.34 12.46
CA TRP A 81 0.33 3.46 11.59
C TRP A 81 -0.59 2.57 10.73
N VAL A 82 -1.64 2.00 11.33
CA VAL A 82 -2.65 1.22 10.59
C VAL A 82 -3.39 2.11 9.59
N TRP A 83 -3.79 3.32 9.98
CA TRP A 83 -4.43 4.27 9.06
C TRP A 83 -3.54 4.71 7.90
N ARG A 84 -2.22 4.73 8.10
CA ARG A 84 -1.26 5.01 7.03
C ARG A 84 -1.15 3.87 6.03
N ASN A 85 -1.29 2.62 6.48
CA ASN A 85 -1.17 1.41 5.67
C ASN A 85 -2.35 0.44 5.87
N PRO A 86 -3.60 0.86 5.60
CA PRO A 86 -4.76 0.04 5.92
C PRO A 86 -4.85 -1.18 5.00
N ALA A 87 -5.18 -2.34 5.59
CA ALA A 87 -5.35 -3.62 4.89
C ALA A 87 -4.14 -4.04 4.02
N TYR A 88 -2.94 -3.66 4.44
CA TYR A 88 -1.71 -3.90 3.70
C TYR A 88 -1.45 -5.39 3.46
N GLN A 89 -1.70 -6.23 4.45
CA GLN A 89 -1.60 -7.68 4.33
C GLN A 89 -2.60 -8.26 3.31
N ILE A 90 -3.85 -7.79 3.27
CA ILE A 90 -4.81 -8.25 2.25
C ILE A 90 -4.35 -7.84 0.85
N ALA A 91 -3.91 -6.59 0.66
CA ALA A 91 -3.37 -6.12 -0.61
C ALA A 91 -2.15 -6.94 -1.08
N HIS A 92 -1.39 -7.50 -0.14
CA HIS A 92 -0.30 -8.44 -0.41
C HIS A 92 -0.81 -9.84 -0.78
N TRP A 93 -1.79 -10.39 -0.05
CA TRP A 93 -2.40 -11.70 -0.35
C TRP A 93 -3.10 -11.79 -1.70
N VAL A 94 -3.65 -10.68 -2.20
CA VAL A 94 -4.22 -10.59 -3.56
C VAL A 94 -3.23 -10.02 -4.58
N GLY A 95 -1.96 -9.92 -4.19
CA GLY A 95 -0.87 -9.44 -5.03
C GLY A 95 -0.58 -10.37 -6.22
N TYR A 96 0.03 -9.79 -7.24
CA TYR A 96 0.40 -10.47 -8.48
C TYR A 96 1.63 -11.35 -8.28
N ASP A 97 1.57 -12.61 -8.74
CA ASP A 97 2.68 -13.57 -8.67
C ASP A 97 3.83 -13.14 -9.61
N GLN A 98 4.99 -12.83 -9.03
CA GLN A 98 6.15 -12.31 -9.75
C GLN A 98 7.08 -13.41 -10.32
N THR A 99 6.72 -14.68 -10.17
CA THR A 99 7.55 -15.82 -10.62
C THR A 99 7.80 -15.76 -12.14
N GLY A 100 9.06 -15.59 -12.55
CA GLY A 100 9.42 -15.46 -13.96
C GLY A 100 8.79 -14.23 -14.65
N MET A 101 8.50 -13.17 -13.89
CA MET A 101 7.85 -11.97 -14.40
C MET A 101 8.75 -11.18 -15.36
N ILE A 102 8.24 -10.91 -16.56
CA ILE A 102 8.81 -9.98 -17.54
C ILE A 102 7.95 -8.73 -17.56
N VAL A 103 8.58 -7.56 -17.34
CA VAL A 103 7.90 -6.26 -17.32
C VAL A 103 8.17 -5.52 -18.63
N LYS A 104 7.11 -5.06 -19.28
CA LYS A 104 7.15 -4.11 -20.40
C LYS A 104 6.70 -2.75 -19.93
N LYS A 105 7.58 -1.75 -20.05
CA LYS A 105 7.30 -0.35 -19.74
C LYS A 105 6.82 0.34 -21.03
N HIS A 106 5.56 0.75 -21.11
CA HIS A 106 5.04 1.44 -22.29
C HIS A 106 5.30 2.94 -22.19
N GLN A 107 5.09 3.51 -20.99
CA GLN A 107 5.51 4.85 -20.61
C GLN A 107 6.15 4.75 -19.22
N ASP A 108 7.32 5.37 -19.03
CA ASP A 108 8.01 5.40 -17.73
C ASP A 108 8.51 6.80 -17.41
N GLN A 109 7.72 7.50 -16.60
CA GLN A 109 8.08 8.77 -15.97
C GLN A 109 8.17 8.60 -14.46
N GLY A 110 8.45 7.39 -13.97
CA GLY A 110 8.53 7.11 -12.53
C GLY A 110 9.60 7.94 -11.81
N HIS A 111 10.60 8.44 -12.53
CA HIS A 111 11.62 9.35 -12.01
C HIS A 111 11.09 10.76 -11.68
N LEU A 112 9.94 11.16 -12.22
CA LEU A 112 9.27 12.44 -11.93
C LEU A 112 8.26 12.31 -10.76
N TRP A 113 8.18 11.11 -10.16
CA TRP A 113 7.29 10.88 -9.04
C TRP A 113 7.74 11.73 -7.85
N ASP A 114 6.79 12.44 -7.23
CA ASP A 114 7.02 13.29 -6.05
C ASP A 114 7.86 14.56 -6.32
N THR A 115 8.14 14.92 -7.59
CA THR A 115 8.99 16.08 -7.94
C THR A 115 8.24 17.38 -8.19
N GLY A 116 6.92 17.42 -7.96
CA GLY A 116 6.09 18.59 -8.31
C GLY A 116 5.66 18.65 -9.79
N ILE A 117 6.07 17.69 -10.62
CA ILE A 117 5.83 17.70 -12.07
C ILE A 117 4.76 16.66 -12.45
N PRO A 118 3.74 17.03 -13.26
CA PRO A 118 2.80 16.06 -13.79
C PRO A 118 3.51 14.91 -14.51
N ASN A 119 3.08 13.68 -14.25
CA ASN A 119 3.69 12.51 -14.88
C ASN A 119 2.70 11.37 -15.06
N PHE A 120 3.01 10.51 -16.01
CA PHE A 120 2.25 9.32 -16.33
C PHE A 120 3.20 8.15 -16.60
N SER A 121 2.95 7.02 -15.95
CA SER A 121 3.65 5.77 -16.20
C SER A 121 2.65 4.63 -16.35
N PHE A 122 2.84 3.81 -17.38
CA PHE A 122 2.02 2.63 -17.63
C PHE A 122 2.88 1.43 -18.02
N TRP A 123 2.87 0.41 -17.17
CA TRP A 123 3.65 -0.80 -17.35
C TRP A 123 2.71 -2.01 -17.37
N THR A 124 3.11 -3.05 -18.10
CA THR A 124 2.46 -4.36 -18.08
C THR A 124 3.47 -5.43 -17.71
N ALA A 125 3.00 -6.53 -17.15
CA ALA A 125 3.84 -7.67 -16.84
C ALA A 125 3.17 -8.97 -17.30
N VAL A 126 3.99 -9.96 -17.66
CA VAL A 126 3.56 -11.34 -17.86
C VAL A 126 4.48 -12.24 -17.05
N ASN A 127 3.92 -13.17 -16.29
CA ASN A 127 4.69 -14.13 -15.49
C ASN A 127 4.79 -15.48 -16.19
N SER A 128 5.55 -16.42 -15.63
CA SER A 128 5.76 -17.75 -16.23
C SER A 128 4.47 -18.57 -16.40
N LYS A 129 3.39 -18.20 -15.69
CA LYS A 129 2.07 -18.82 -15.76
C LYS A 129 1.14 -18.13 -16.77
N GLY A 130 1.64 -17.15 -17.53
CA GLY A 130 0.84 -16.37 -18.48
C GLY A 130 -0.12 -15.37 -17.82
N LEU A 131 -0.02 -15.13 -16.50
CA LEU A 131 -0.82 -14.11 -15.84
C LEU A 131 -0.36 -12.73 -16.26
N ILE A 132 -1.29 -11.89 -16.70
CA ILE A 132 -0.99 -10.51 -17.09
C ILE A 132 -1.22 -9.62 -15.87
N GLY A 133 -0.26 -8.76 -15.56
CA GLY A 133 -0.37 -7.67 -14.59
C GLY A 133 -0.24 -6.32 -15.29
N PHE A 134 -0.70 -5.26 -14.64
CA PHE A 134 -0.46 -3.90 -15.08
C PHE A 134 -0.17 -2.98 -13.90
N MET A 135 0.41 -1.82 -14.20
CA MET A 135 0.67 -0.75 -13.26
C MET A 135 0.40 0.56 -13.96
N LEU A 136 -0.48 1.38 -13.38
CA LEU A 136 -0.76 2.74 -13.85
C LEU A 136 -0.46 3.71 -12.73
N GLN A 137 0.41 4.67 -12.99
CA GLN A 137 0.76 5.76 -12.09
C GLN A 137 0.52 7.08 -12.83
N TRP A 138 -0.20 7.99 -12.19
CA TRP A 138 -0.50 9.31 -12.76
C TRP A 138 -0.52 10.37 -11.67
N GLN A 139 0.16 11.48 -11.91
CA GLN A 139 0.13 12.67 -11.08
C GLN A 139 -0.28 13.86 -11.95
N PHE A 140 -1.34 14.56 -11.55
CA PHE A 140 -1.82 15.77 -12.21
C PHE A 140 -1.90 16.92 -11.21
N TYR A 141 -1.07 17.94 -11.41
CA TYR A 141 -1.02 19.12 -10.54
C TYR A 141 -2.03 20.15 -11.00
N PHE A 142 -2.88 20.60 -10.08
CA PHE A 142 -3.96 21.56 -10.40
C PHE A 142 -3.88 22.86 -9.59
N TYR A 143 -3.20 22.87 -8.44
CA TYR A 143 -3.05 24.10 -7.65
C TYR A 143 -1.81 24.07 -6.76
N LYS A 144 -0.83 24.95 -7.04
CA LYS A 144 0.46 24.98 -6.34
C LYS A 144 1.05 23.55 -6.30
N ASN A 145 1.46 23.07 -5.13
CA ASN A 145 2.02 21.73 -4.97
C ASN A 145 0.93 20.67 -4.68
N ARG A 146 -0.35 20.95 -5.01
CA ARG A 146 -1.46 19.99 -4.86
C ARG A 146 -1.71 19.26 -6.17
N CYS A 147 -1.79 17.94 -6.09
CA CYS A 147 -2.06 17.07 -7.22
C CYS A 147 -3.13 16.03 -6.93
N LEU A 148 -3.81 15.64 -8.01
CA LEU A 148 -4.52 14.38 -8.10
C LEU A 148 -3.48 13.29 -8.37
N GLU A 149 -3.42 12.32 -7.48
CA GLU A 149 -2.58 11.15 -7.63
C GLU A 149 -3.46 9.90 -7.87
N VAL A 150 -3.16 9.16 -8.94
CA VAL A 150 -3.82 7.90 -9.27
C VAL A 150 -2.75 6.81 -9.36
N TYR A 151 -2.94 5.75 -8.60
CA TYR A 151 -2.09 4.56 -8.64
C TYR A 151 -2.97 3.30 -8.64
N LEU A 152 -3.00 2.61 -9.77
CA LEU A 152 -3.81 1.43 -10.04
C LEU A 152 -2.94 0.24 -10.50
N GLY A 153 -3.47 -0.96 -10.36
CA GLY A 153 -2.83 -2.21 -10.77
C GLY A 153 -2.07 -2.91 -9.64
N TRP A 154 -0.89 -3.43 -9.96
CA TRP A 154 0.05 -4.02 -9.00
C TRP A 154 1.37 -3.27 -9.04
N LYS A 155 2.09 -3.23 -7.92
CA LYS A 155 3.39 -2.52 -7.80
C LYS A 155 4.52 -3.25 -8.53
N LEU A 156 4.50 -3.21 -9.87
CA LEU A 156 5.42 -3.96 -10.74
C LEU A 156 6.91 -3.55 -10.62
N HIS A 157 7.22 -2.42 -9.97
CA HIS A 157 8.61 -2.01 -9.68
C HIS A 157 9.19 -2.62 -8.39
N ARG A 158 8.37 -2.90 -7.37
CA ARG A 158 8.83 -3.34 -6.03
C ARG A 158 9.16 -4.83 -5.95
N LYS A 159 10.43 -5.21 -5.86
CA LYS A 159 10.81 -6.61 -5.54
C LYS A 159 10.41 -6.91 -4.09
N ASP A 160 9.49 -7.87 -3.93
CA ASP A 160 9.05 -8.36 -2.62
C ASP A 160 9.66 -9.76 -2.37
N PRO A 161 10.18 -10.06 -1.16
CA PRO A 161 10.72 -11.38 -0.82
C PRO A 161 9.73 -12.53 -1.07
N ASP A 162 8.43 -12.29 -0.86
CA ASP A 162 7.38 -13.33 -0.93
C ASP A 162 6.93 -13.62 -2.38
N LEU A 163 7.70 -13.18 -3.37
CA LEU A 163 7.39 -13.33 -4.78
C LEU A 163 6.02 -12.72 -5.19
N ARG A 164 5.53 -11.68 -4.49
CA ARG A 164 4.25 -11.01 -4.79
C ARG A 164 4.37 -9.50 -4.99
N ARG A 165 3.72 -8.97 -6.02
CA ARG A 165 3.57 -7.52 -6.23
C ARG A 165 2.23 -7.07 -5.67
N MET A 166 2.28 -6.27 -4.62
CA MET A 166 1.11 -5.78 -3.92
C MET A 166 0.10 -5.11 -4.85
N LEU A 167 -1.19 -5.41 -4.66
CA LEU A 167 -2.27 -4.67 -5.31
C LEU A 167 -2.27 -3.22 -4.83
N VAL A 168 -2.48 -2.29 -5.76
CA VAL A 168 -2.63 -0.88 -5.44
C VAL A 168 -3.89 -0.32 -6.11
N THR A 169 -4.69 0.33 -5.27
CA THR A 169 -5.86 1.10 -5.66
C THR A 169 -5.84 2.35 -4.79
N ARG A 170 -5.29 3.42 -5.35
CA ARG A 170 -5.12 4.71 -4.70
C ARG A 170 -5.56 5.81 -5.64
N VAL A 171 -6.50 6.62 -5.17
CA VAL A 171 -6.90 7.88 -5.80
C VAL A 171 -6.85 8.92 -4.68
N THR A 172 -5.95 9.89 -4.81
CA THR A 172 -5.71 10.91 -3.78
C THR A 172 -5.85 12.29 -4.41
N PRO A 173 -7.01 12.94 -4.28
CA PRO A 173 -7.30 14.18 -5.01
C PRO A 173 -6.59 15.42 -4.45
N PHE A 174 -6.05 15.37 -3.24
CA PHE A 174 -5.44 16.53 -2.59
C PHE A 174 -4.03 16.22 -2.04
N LYS A 175 -3.27 15.36 -2.73
CA LYS A 175 -1.90 15.06 -2.33
C LYS A 175 -1.07 16.33 -2.45
N LYS A 176 -0.27 16.63 -1.43
CA LYS A 176 0.67 17.76 -1.44
C LYS A 176 2.10 17.22 -1.42
N TYR A 177 2.91 17.68 -2.35
CA TYR A 177 4.36 17.46 -2.36
C TYR A 177 5.10 18.70 -1.81
N PRO A 178 6.31 18.53 -1.25
CA PRO A 178 7.18 19.63 -0.86
C PRO A 178 7.32 20.66 -1.99
#